data_AF-A0A369Q2E2-F1
#
_entry.id   AF-A0A369Q2E2-F1
#
_cell.length_a   1.000
_cell.length_b   1.000
_cell.length_c   1.000
_cell.angle_alpha   90.00
_cell.angle_beta   90.00
_cell.angle_gamma   90.00
#
_symmetry.space_group_name_H-M   'P 1'
#
loop_
_entity.id
_entity.type
_entity.pdbx_description
1 polymer ?
#
loop_
_entity_poly.entity_id
_entity_poly.type
_entity_poly.pdbx_seq_one_letter_code
_entity_poly.pdbx_strand_id
1 'polypeptide(L)'
;MDKYQEIDPRWPLVGIQDREHYLQRYLVEGRFHANVPADIVHSYHTVEHLIASAYYYWPQYDVALQKLLGIWEMAVKFKCQQLGIALAIAGKSNKKPVSLVLNKLLEKVCALEKDKELQELLQQARALRNYYAHPDRHSFMGGIARQHIISLVNTINLLFLDTQVVVAAKKYLAKLQQEFGLFQQGLFILVWADQRLLVTKALPVAVYPVKEAWLSCWFFLPVLTNSYESLSNHRYSPPILLTFSSWQLQDDVLIGIDQSTQKEVKVALTTSPLHQEKWLHQEKERQQVTATDREIYDTYLKSEIVKEIKHFFYSCGGQA
;
A
#
# COMPACT_ATOMS: atom_id res chain seq x y z
N MET A 1 -13.10 4.86 38.33
CA MET A 1 -12.37 5.19 37.10
C MET A 1 -13.35 5.82 36.13
N ASP A 2 -12.87 6.75 35.31
CA ASP A 2 -13.72 7.42 34.32
C ASP A 2 -13.98 6.47 33.14
N LYS A 3 -15.25 6.20 32.82
CA LYS A 3 -15.67 5.26 31.76
C LYS A 3 -15.11 5.58 30.37
N TYR A 4 -14.59 6.80 30.19
CA TYR A 4 -13.98 7.27 28.95
C TYR A 4 -12.47 6.99 28.84
N GLN A 5 -11.86 6.37 29.86
CA GLN A 5 -10.44 6.01 29.89
C GLN A 5 -10.21 4.49 29.88
N GLU A 6 -11.28 3.72 29.81
CA GLU A 6 -11.22 2.27 29.68
C GLU A 6 -11.03 1.89 28.20
N ILE A 7 -10.26 0.83 27.95
CA ILE A 7 -10.07 0.30 26.61
C ILE A 7 -11.42 -0.12 26.01
N ASP A 8 -11.66 0.21 24.74
CA ASP A 8 -12.86 -0.27 24.06
C ASP A 8 -12.84 -1.82 24.01
N PRO A 9 -13.92 -2.50 24.42
CA PRO A 9 -13.94 -3.96 24.57
C PRO A 9 -13.71 -4.74 23.27
N ARG A 10 -13.77 -4.09 22.10
CA ARG A 10 -13.47 -4.70 20.80
C ARG A 10 -11.98 -4.88 20.54
N TRP A 11 -11.11 -4.07 21.14
CA TRP A 11 -9.66 -4.13 20.91
C TRP A 11 -9.04 -5.45 21.39
N PRO A 12 -9.36 -5.98 22.59
CA PRO A 12 -8.89 -7.29 23.01
C PRO A 12 -9.30 -8.43 22.06
N LEU A 13 -10.49 -8.33 21.42
CA LEU A 13 -10.98 -9.34 20.47
C LEU A 13 -10.11 -9.43 19.21
N VAL A 14 -9.40 -8.36 18.86
CA VAL A 14 -8.45 -8.31 17.73
C VAL A 14 -7.00 -8.38 18.19
N GLY A 15 -6.76 -8.80 19.44
CA GLY A 15 -5.43 -9.06 20.00
C GLY A 15 -4.69 -7.83 20.52
N ILE A 16 -5.34 -6.68 20.67
CA ILE A 16 -4.73 -5.49 21.28
C ILE A 16 -4.79 -5.61 22.80
N GLN A 17 -3.62 -5.55 23.43
CA GLN A 17 -3.45 -5.78 24.87
C GLN A 17 -3.45 -4.47 25.65
N ASP A 18 -2.80 -3.44 25.10
CA ASP A 18 -2.62 -2.15 25.74
C ASP A 18 -2.57 -1.02 24.70
N ARG A 19 -2.43 0.21 25.19
CA ARG A 19 -2.37 1.41 24.36
C ARG A 19 -1.12 1.46 23.49
N GLU A 20 0.01 0.97 23.96
CA GLU A 20 1.25 1.02 23.20
C GLU A 20 1.17 0.10 21.99
N HIS A 21 0.74 -1.15 22.20
CA HIS A 21 0.46 -2.11 21.14
C HIS A 21 -0.61 -1.56 20.16
N TYR A 22 -1.65 -0.90 20.67
CA TYR A 22 -2.63 -0.22 19.83
C TYR A 22 -1.98 0.81 18.92
N LEU A 23 -1.20 1.74 19.47
CA LEU A 23 -0.59 2.82 18.70
C LEU A 23 0.38 2.26 17.66
N GLN A 24 1.24 1.31 18.03
CA GLN A 24 2.15 0.65 17.10
C GLN A 24 1.43 -0.01 15.91
N ARG A 25 0.25 -0.61 16.16
CA ARG A 25 -0.49 -1.35 15.15
C ARG A 25 -1.45 -0.50 14.33
N TYR A 26 -2.13 0.47 14.95
CA TYR A 26 -3.28 1.16 14.36
C TYR A 26 -3.12 2.66 14.16
N LEU A 27 -2.13 3.30 14.80
CA LEU A 27 -1.81 4.69 14.49
C LEU A 27 -1.25 4.78 13.06
N VAL A 28 -1.74 5.75 12.30
CA VAL A 28 -1.23 6.09 10.97
C VAL A 28 -0.77 7.54 11.02
N GLU A 29 0.53 7.73 11.19
CA GLU A 29 1.19 9.03 11.19
C GLU A 29 1.12 9.71 9.81
N GLY A 30 1.12 11.03 9.79
CA GLY A 30 1.09 11.88 8.60
C GLY A 30 2.45 11.94 7.92
N ARG A 31 2.84 10.86 7.25
CA ARG A 31 4.11 10.72 6.52
C ARG A 31 4.08 11.45 5.18
N PHE A 32 4.00 12.78 5.24
CA PHE A 32 3.94 13.64 4.05
C PHE A 32 5.34 14.13 3.64
N HIS A 33 5.60 14.19 2.33
CA HIS A 33 6.81 14.83 1.80
C HIS A 33 6.64 16.36 1.72
N ALA A 34 7.75 17.09 1.53
CA ALA A 34 7.78 18.56 1.61
C ALA A 34 6.84 19.27 0.61
N ASN A 35 6.54 18.66 -0.54
CA ASN A 35 5.65 19.26 -1.53
C ASN A 35 4.16 19.25 -1.14
N VAL A 36 3.76 18.53 -0.08
CA VAL A 36 2.37 18.55 0.40
C VAL A 36 2.10 19.88 1.13
N PRO A 37 1.05 20.64 0.77
CA PRO A 37 0.69 21.90 1.43
C PRO A 37 0.62 21.79 2.97
N ALA A 38 1.22 22.76 3.66
CA ALA A 38 1.29 22.80 5.12
C ALA A 38 -0.10 22.71 5.79
N ASP A 39 -1.13 23.32 5.21
CA ASP A 39 -2.51 23.26 5.71
C ASP A 39 -3.07 21.82 5.75
N ILE A 40 -2.70 20.99 4.77
CA ILE A 40 -3.09 19.57 4.73
C ILE A 40 -2.38 18.81 5.85
N VAL A 41 -1.06 19.02 5.98
CA VAL A 41 -0.24 18.40 7.03
C VAL A 41 -0.78 18.77 8.41
N HIS A 42 -1.02 20.07 8.64
CA HIS A 42 -1.55 20.56 9.90
C HIS A 42 -2.94 19.98 10.21
N SER A 43 -3.84 19.95 9.22
CA SER A 43 -5.17 19.36 9.42
C SER A 43 -5.11 17.86 9.70
N TYR A 44 -4.08 17.15 9.24
CA TYR A 44 -3.91 15.71 9.48
C TYR A 44 -3.55 15.38 10.93
N HIS A 45 -2.89 16.28 11.67
CA HIS A 45 -2.65 16.04 13.11
C HIS A 45 -3.93 15.80 13.91
N THR A 46 -5.04 16.44 13.51
CA THR A 46 -6.35 16.12 14.10
C THR A 46 -6.74 14.67 13.84
N VAL A 47 -6.50 14.14 12.63
CA VAL A 47 -6.76 12.74 12.29
C VAL A 47 -5.94 11.81 13.18
N GLU A 48 -4.65 12.09 13.41
CA GLU A 48 -3.79 11.29 14.30
C GLU A 48 -4.34 11.25 15.73
N HIS A 49 -4.77 12.39 16.27
CA HIS A 49 -5.38 12.44 17.59
C HIS A 49 -6.70 11.67 17.66
N LEU A 50 -7.52 11.72 16.61
CA LEU A 50 -8.77 10.95 16.52
C LEU A 50 -8.47 9.44 16.49
N ILE A 51 -7.48 9.01 15.71
CA ILE A 51 -7.03 7.61 15.67
C ILE A 51 -6.51 7.20 17.05
N ALA A 52 -5.60 7.95 17.65
CA ALA A 52 -5.05 7.63 18.97
C ALA A 52 -6.14 7.51 20.05
N SER A 53 -7.19 8.34 19.96
CA SER A 53 -8.32 8.32 20.89
C SER A 53 -9.28 7.15 20.64
N ALA A 54 -9.23 6.54 19.45
CA ALA A 54 -10.07 5.38 19.13
C ALA A 54 -9.73 4.14 19.96
N TYR A 55 -8.59 4.12 20.65
CA TYR A 55 -8.27 3.14 21.68
C TYR A 55 -9.35 3.05 22.77
N TYR A 56 -9.89 4.19 23.18
CA TYR A 56 -10.92 4.28 24.22
C TYR A 56 -12.35 4.22 23.65
N TYR A 57 -12.53 4.57 22.37
CA TYR A 57 -13.83 4.56 21.72
C TYR A 57 -13.70 4.23 20.24
N TRP A 58 -13.94 2.98 19.87
CA TRP A 58 -13.72 2.45 18.52
C TRP A 58 -14.36 3.26 17.37
N PRO A 59 -15.59 3.81 17.49
CA PRO A 59 -16.18 4.66 16.44
C PRO A 59 -15.35 5.88 16.06
N GLN A 60 -14.47 6.35 16.95
CA GLN A 60 -13.59 7.48 16.69
C GLN A 60 -12.66 7.23 15.49
N TYR A 61 -12.34 5.97 15.18
CA TYR A 61 -11.51 5.61 14.03
C TYR A 61 -12.21 5.93 12.70
N ASP A 62 -13.51 5.66 12.60
CA ASP A 62 -14.33 6.03 11.45
C ASP A 62 -14.48 7.55 11.33
N VAL A 63 -14.60 8.27 12.46
CA VAL A 63 -14.60 9.74 12.48
C VAL A 63 -13.27 10.30 11.97
N ALA A 64 -12.15 9.67 12.32
CA ALA A 64 -10.83 10.02 11.80
C ALA A 64 -10.77 9.86 10.28
N LEU A 65 -11.28 8.73 9.76
CA LEU A 65 -11.36 8.49 8.31
C LEU A 65 -12.26 9.53 7.61
N GLN A 66 -13.41 9.88 8.17
CA GLN A 66 -14.28 10.93 7.61
C GLN A 66 -13.57 12.28 7.54
N LYS A 67 -12.86 12.67 8.61
CA LYS A 67 -12.04 13.89 8.61
C LYS A 67 -10.97 13.85 7.53
N LEU A 68 -10.29 12.71 7.36
CA LEU A 68 -9.28 12.51 6.32
C LEU A 68 -9.87 12.59 4.91
N LEU A 69 -11.07 12.08 4.66
CA LEU A 69 -11.74 12.21 3.36
C LEU A 69 -12.05 13.68 3.02
N GLY A 70 -12.38 14.49 4.03
CA GLY A 70 -12.50 15.95 3.86
C GLY A 70 -11.16 16.61 3.53
N ILE A 71 -10.07 16.21 4.19
CA ILE A 71 -8.71 16.68 3.90
C ILE A 71 -8.27 16.27 2.48
N TRP A 72 -8.59 15.05 2.05
CA TRP A 72 -8.33 14.58 0.69
C TRP A 72 -9.10 15.42 -0.35
N GLU A 73 -10.36 15.77 -0.11
CA GLU A 73 -11.12 16.65 -1.01
C GLU A 73 -10.48 18.05 -1.09
N MET A 74 -10.00 18.57 0.04
CA MET A 74 -9.23 19.82 0.10
C MET A 74 -7.92 19.71 -0.70
N ALA A 75 -7.20 18.60 -0.58
CA ALA A 75 -5.98 18.32 -1.33
C ALA A 75 -6.20 18.34 -2.85
N VAL A 76 -7.29 17.71 -3.33
CA VAL A 76 -7.69 17.76 -4.74
C VAL A 76 -7.93 19.20 -5.20
N LYS A 77 -8.64 20.01 -4.41
CA LYS A 77 -8.91 21.42 -4.74
C LYS A 77 -7.62 22.25 -4.80
N PHE A 78 -6.70 22.05 -3.87
CA PHE A 78 -5.38 22.69 -3.90
C PHE A 78 -4.60 22.31 -5.16
N LYS A 79 -4.57 21.02 -5.52
CA LYS A 79 -3.90 20.58 -6.75
C LYS A 79 -4.57 21.17 -8.00
N CYS A 80 -5.90 21.27 -8.03
CA CYS A 80 -6.61 21.95 -9.12
C CYS A 80 -6.13 23.40 -9.27
N GLN A 81 -6.01 24.15 -8.18
CA GLN A 81 -5.51 25.54 -8.22
C GLN A 81 -4.07 25.61 -8.74
N GLN A 82 -3.19 24.72 -8.29
CA GLN A 82 -1.80 24.64 -8.78
C GLN A 82 -1.73 24.36 -10.29
N LEU A 83 -2.66 23.57 -10.81
CA LEU A 83 -2.77 23.24 -12.24
C LEU A 83 -3.58 24.26 -13.05
N GLY A 84 -4.02 25.36 -12.46
CA GLY A 84 -4.85 26.36 -13.14
C GLY A 84 -6.27 25.87 -13.48
N ILE A 85 -6.75 24.80 -12.85
CA ILE A 85 -8.12 24.30 -13.00
C ILE A 85 -9.06 25.17 -12.16
N ALA A 86 -9.96 25.90 -12.82
CA ALA A 86 -11.00 26.68 -12.13
C ALA A 86 -11.90 25.77 -11.26
N LEU A 87 -12.14 26.17 -10.01
CA LEU A 87 -13.00 25.43 -9.07
C LEU A 87 -14.50 25.70 -9.28
N ALA A 88 -14.85 26.75 -10.02
CA ALA A 88 -16.21 27.14 -10.32
C ALA A 88 -16.32 27.57 -11.79
N ILE A 89 -17.52 27.41 -12.35
CA ILE A 89 -17.87 27.89 -13.70
C ILE A 89 -18.83 29.07 -13.59
N ALA A 90 -18.78 29.97 -14.56
CA ALA A 90 -19.73 31.07 -14.66
C ALA A 90 -21.16 30.51 -14.69
N GLY A 91 -22.02 31.03 -13.81
CA GLY A 91 -23.44 30.71 -13.84
C GLY A 91 -24.07 31.24 -15.13
N LYS A 92 -25.13 30.58 -15.62
CA LYS A 92 -25.94 31.14 -16.71
C LYS A 92 -26.51 32.51 -16.26
N SER A 93 -26.23 33.56 -17.03
CA SER A 93 -26.73 34.96 -16.94
C SER A 93 -27.03 35.49 -15.52
N ASN A 94 -26.17 36.38 -15.01
CA ASN A 94 -26.30 37.05 -13.70
C ASN A 94 -26.38 36.15 -12.44
N LYS A 95 -26.13 34.85 -12.57
CA LYS A 95 -26.08 33.93 -11.41
C LYS A 95 -24.66 33.78 -10.87
N LYS A 96 -24.56 33.62 -9.54
CA LYS A 96 -23.31 33.34 -8.83
C LYS A 96 -22.57 32.15 -9.46
N PRO A 97 -21.22 32.14 -9.46
CA PRO A 97 -20.43 31.01 -9.94
C PRO A 97 -20.89 29.70 -9.29
N VAL A 98 -21.00 28.64 -10.10
CA VAL A 98 -21.40 27.31 -9.63
C VAL A 98 -20.13 26.48 -9.43
N SER A 99 -19.91 26.00 -8.21
CA SER A 99 -18.79 25.10 -7.90
C SER A 99 -18.84 23.86 -8.78
N LEU A 100 -17.69 23.47 -9.33
CA LEU A 100 -17.57 22.22 -10.07
C LEU A 100 -17.77 21.03 -9.13
N VAL A 101 -18.51 20.04 -9.61
CA VAL A 101 -18.69 18.76 -8.92
C VAL A 101 -17.33 18.07 -8.82
N LEU A 102 -17.04 17.46 -7.67
CA LEU A 102 -15.77 16.80 -7.39
C LEU A 102 -15.32 15.86 -8.52
N ASN A 103 -16.22 15.04 -9.08
CA ASN A 103 -15.87 14.16 -10.19
C ASN A 103 -15.25 14.90 -11.39
N LYS A 104 -15.75 16.09 -11.73
CA LYS A 104 -15.20 16.90 -12.83
C LYS A 104 -13.83 17.47 -12.50
N LEU A 105 -13.56 17.76 -11.23
CA LEU A 105 -12.21 18.14 -10.78
C LEU A 105 -11.25 16.95 -10.92
N LEU A 106 -11.65 15.76 -10.47
CA LEU A 106 -10.83 14.53 -10.57
C LEU A 106 -10.51 14.18 -12.03
N GLU A 107 -11.49 14.23 -12.93
CA GLU A 107 -11.30 14.01 -14.37
C GLU A 107 -10.25 14.97 -14.94
N LYS A 108 -10.33 16.26 -14.60
CA LYS A 108 -9.39 17.28 -15.07
C LYS A 108 -7.97 17.09 -14.51
N VAL A 109 -7.86 16.75 -13.22
CA VAL A 109 -6.56 16.46 -12.59
C VAL A 109 -5.91 15.25 -13.26
N CYS A 110 -6.65 14.15 -13.46
CA CYS A 110 -6.12 12.95 -14.12
C CYS A 110 -5.69 13.21 -15.57
N ALA A 111 -6.42 14.07 -16.29
CA ALA A 111 -6.07 14.43 -17.66
C ALA A 111 -4.75 15.20 -17.75
N LEU A 112 -4.47 16.10 -16.79
CA LEU A 112 -3.23 16.87 -16.75
C LEU A 112 -2.06 16.09 -16.15
N GLU A 113 -2.32 15.21 -15.18
CA GLU A 113 -1.29 14.45 -14.45
C GLU A 113 -1.31 12.96 -14.83
N LYS A 114 -1.43 12.67 -16.14
CA LYS A 114 -1.62 11.32 -16.68
C LYS A 114 -0.56 10.30 -16.23
N ASP A 115 0.69 10.74 -16.07
CA ASP A 115 1.81 9.87 -15.73
C ASP A 115 1.74 9.35 -14.29
N LYS A 116 0.88 9.93 -13.45
CA LYS A 116 0.69 9.52 -12.05
C LYS A 116 -0.34 8.42 -11.84
N GLU A 117 -1.10 8.03 -12.87
CA GLU A 117 -2.10 6.95 -12.79
C GLU A 117 -3.11 7.13 -11.63
N LEU A 118 -3.44 8.39 -11.31
CA LEU A 118 -4.28 8.76 -10.16
C LEU A 118 -5.73 8.26 -10.23
N GLN A 119 -6.21 7.89 -11.42
CA GLN A 119 -7.64 7.69 -11.67
C GLN A 119 -8.26 6.68 -10.71
N GLU A 120 -7.69 5.48 -10.57
CA GLU A 120 -8.27 4.44 -9.72
C GLU A 120 -8.27 4.88 -8.24
N LEU A 121 -7.15 5.40 -7.75
CA LEU A 121 -6.99 5.85 -6.37
C LEU A 121 -8.00 6.94 -6.00
N LEU A 122 -8.18 7.93 -6.88
CA LEU A 122 -9.13 9.02 -6.67
C LEU A 122 -10.59 8.55 -6.74
N GLN A 123 -10.90 7.58 -7.60
CA GLN A 123 -12.25 7.01 -7.68
C GLN A 123 -12.57 6.17 -6.44
N GLN A 124 -11.62 5.37 -5.94
CA GLN A 124 -11.77 4.63 -4.69
C GLN A 124 -12.01 5.56 -3.51
N ALA A 125 -11.21 6.63 -3.37
CA ALA A 125 -11.38 7.64 -2.33
C ALA A 125 -12.75 8.34 -2.42
N ARG A 126 -13.20 8.68 -3.63
CA ARG A 126 -14.53 9.26 -3.86
C ARG A 126 -15.66 8.30 -3.47
N ALA A 127 -15.56 7.02 -3.84
CA ALA A 127 -16.56 6.01 -3.50
C ALA A 127 -16.67 5.87 -1.98
N LEU A 128 -15.52 5.82 -1.28
CA LEU A 128 -15.47 5.78 0.18
C LEU A 128 -16.08 7.04 0.82
N ARG A 129 -15.79 8.23 0.28
CA ARG A 129 -16.41 9.49 0.72
C ARG A 129 -17.93 9.46 0.56
N ASN A 130 -18.43 8.96 -0.56
CA ASN A 130 -19.87 8.87 -0.81
C ASN A 130 -20.56 7.90 0.14
N TYR A 131 -19.92 6.76 0.43
CA TYR A 131 -20.40 5.79 1.41
C TYR A 131 -20.60 6.44 2.79
N TYR A 132 -19.60 7.19 3.29
CA TYR A 132 -19.72 7.87 4.58
C TYR A 132 -20.65 9.10 4.58
N ALA A 133 -20.86 9.73 3.43
CA ALA A 133 -21.80 10.85 3.30
C ALA A 133 -23.28 10.41 3.30
N HIS A 134 -23.55 9.14 3.00
CA HIS A 134 -24.90 8.57 2.90
C HIS A 134 -24.98 7.24 3.67
N PRO A 135 -24.85 7.27 5.01
CA PRO A 135 -24.92 6.05 5.80
C PRO A 135 -26.35 5.52 5.83
N ASP A 136 -26.60 4.37 5.19
CA ASP A 136 -27.90 3.69 5.27
C ASP A 136 -28.12 3.02 6.63
N ARG A 137 -27.04 2.73 7.36
CA ARG A 137 -27.04 2.06 8.68
C ARG A 137 -25.87 2.55 9.51
N HIS A 138 -26.00 2.45 10.83
CA HIS A 138 -24.87 2.62 11.74
C HIS A 138 -23.93 1.41 11.67
N SER A 139 -22.89 1.48 10.84
CA SER A 139 -21.80 0.51 10.80
C SER A 139 -20.45 1.21 11.00
N PHE A 140 -19.57 0.58 11.79
CA PHE A 140 -18.22 1.07 12.05
C PHE A 140 -17.21 0.05 11.55
N MET A 141 -16.28 0.48 10.70
CA MET A 141 -15.18 -0.35 10.22
C MET A 141 -14.10 -0.51 11.30
N GLY A 142 -13.92 0.53 12.13
CA GLY A 142 -12.86 0.60 13.14
C GLY A 142 -11.47 0.30 12.58
N GLY A 143 -10.74 -0.61 13.22
CA GLY A 143 -9.37 -0.96 12.80
C GLY A 143 -9.23 -1.42 11.34
N ILE A 144 -10.30 -1.91 10.70
CA ILE A 144 -10.28 -2.29 9.27
C ILE A 144 -10.04 -1.05 8.38
N ALA A 145 -10.50 0.12 8.80
CA ALA A 145 -10.32 1.37 8.06
C ALA A 145 -8.85 1.82 7.96
N ARG A 146 -7.92 1.23 8.72
CA ARG A 146 -6.49 1.55 8.69
C ARG A 146 -5.93 1.55 7.26
N GLN A 147 -6.29 0.55 6.46
CA GLN A 147 -5.79 0.42 5.08
C GLN A 147 -6.32 1.54 4.17
N HIS A 148 -7.53 2.05 4.43
CA HIS A 148 -8.07 3.21 3.72
C HIS A 148 -7.36 4.49 4.10
N ILE A 149 -7.04 4.68 5.39
CA ILE A 149 -6.28 5.84 5.87
C ILE A 149 -4.89 5.88 5.22
N ILE A 150 -4.16 4.76 5.21
CA ILE A 150 -2.86 4.63 4.53
C ILE A 150 -2.98 4.93 3.03
N SER A 151 -3.99 4.37 2.37
CA SER A 151 -4.23 4.63 0.94
C SER A 151 -4.49 6.11 0.66
N LEU A 152 -5.23 6.81 1.53
CA LEU A 152 -5.50 8.24 1.40
C LEU A 152 -4.26 9.09 1.62
N VAL A 153 -3.42 8.77 2.61
CA VAL A 153 -2.12 9.45 2.82
C VAL A 153 -1.24 9.30 1.60
N ASN A 154 -1.08 8.08 1.07
CA ASN A 154 -0.31 7.84 -0.15
C ASN A 154 -0.88 8.57 -1.37
N THR A 155 -2.21 8.63 -1.49
CA THR A 155 -2.87 9.36 -2.58
C THR A 155 -2.59 10.85 -2.50
N ILE A 156 -2.60 11.44 -1.30
CA ILE A 156 -2.25 12.85 -1.08
C ILE A 156 -0.79 13.10 -1.44
N ASN A 157 0.14 12.25 -1.01
CA ASN A 157 1.54 12.34 -1.42
C ASN A 157 1.68 12.30 -2.94
N LEU A 158 1.14 11.28 -3.60
CA LEU A 158 1.22 11.15 -5.06
C LEU A 158 0.63 12.35 -5.81
N LEU A 159 -0.44 12.96 -5.27
CA LEU A 159 -1.05 14.15 -5.85
C LEU A 159 -0.07 15.33 -5.95
N PHE A 160 0.78 15.50 -4.94
CA PHE A 160 1.75 16.60 -4.86
C PHE A 160 3.19 16.22 -5.23
N LEU A 161 3.49 14.94 -5.45
CA LEU A 161 4.78 14.49 -5.93
C LEU A 161 5.07 15.03 -7.34
N ASP A 162 6.30 15.40 -7.67
CA ASP A 162 6.58 15.92 -9.01
C ASP A 162 6.43 14.85 -10.10
N THR A 163 5.82 15.20 -11.22
CA THR A 163 5.56 14.26 -12.33
C THR A 163 6.85 13.66 -12.89
N GLN A 164 7.93 14.44 -12.93
CA GLN A 164 9.25 13.96 -13.35
C GLN A 164 9.79 12.86 -12.44
N VAL A 165 9.53 12.95 -11.12
CA VAL A 165 9.93 11.94 -10.13
C VAL A 165 9.17 10.63 -10.38
N VAL A 166 7.88 10.71 -10.67
CA VAL A 166 7.06 9.53 -11.01
C VAL A 166 7.53 8.87 -12.30
N VAL A 167 7.80 9.65 -13.34
CA VAL A 167 8.34 9.14 -14.61
C VAL A 167 9.71 8.48 -14.42
N ALA A 168 10.59 9.10 -13.63
CA ALA A 168 11.89 8.53 -13.28
C ALA A 168 11.74 7.21 -12.52
N ALA A 169 10.81 7.14 -11.55
CA ALA A 169 10.52 5.92 -10.81
C ALA A 169 10.04 4.77 -11.71
N LYS A 170 9.11 5.05 -12.64
CA LYS A 170 8.66 4.06 -13.62
C LYS A 170 9.79 3.56 -14.51
N LYS A 171 10.62 4.47 -15.02
CA LYS A 171 11.79 4.13 -15.84
C LYS A 171 12.80 3.29 -15.06
N TYR A 172 13.04 3.63 -13.79
CA TYR A 172 13.97 2.90 -12.93
C TYR A 172 13.44 1.51 -12.58
N LEU A 173 12.15 1.37 -12.25
CA LEU A 173 11.52 0.07 -12.03
C LEU A 173 11.59 -0.82 -13.28
N ALA A 174 11.33 -0.27 -14.47
CA ALA A 174 11.45 -1.03 -15.71
C ALA A 174 12.89 -1.49 -15.97
N LYS A 175 13.88 -0.62 -15.71
CA LYS A 175 15.30 -0.99 -15.79
C LYS A 175 15.61 -2.15 -14.83
N LEU A 176 15.16 -2.06 -13.59
CA LEU A 176 15.30 -3.12 -12.59
C LEU A 176 14.70 -4.45 -13.05
N GLN A 177 13.47 -4.43 -13.55
CA GLN A 177 12.79 -5.63 -14.03
C GLN A 177 13.51 -6.27 -15.21
N GLN A 178 14.16 -5.47 -16.06
CA GLN A 178 15.00 -5.95 -17.16
C GLN A 178 16.33 -6.53 -16.66
N GLU A 179 17.03 -5.81 -15.79
CA GLU A 179 18.33 -6.20 -15.23
C GLU A 179 18.24 -7.52 -14.43
N PHE A 180 17.14 -7.70 -13.69
CA PHE A 180 16.86 -8.91 -12.92
C PHE A 180 15.89 -9.86 -13.62
N GLY A 181 15.84 -9.82 -14.96
CA GLY A 181 14.99 -10.66 -15.79
C GLY A 181 15.14 -12.16 -15.51
N LEU A 182 16.36 -12.60 -15.15
CA LEU A 182 16.67 -14.00 -14.84
C LEU A 182 15.94 -14.52 -13.60
N PHE A 183 15.45 -13.64 -12.71
CA PHE A 183 14.74 -14.01 -11.48
C PHE A 183 13.22 -14.00 -11.61
N GLN A 184 12.68 -13.62 -12.78
CA GLN A 184 11.22 -13.51 -12.95
C GLN A 184 10.50 -14.86 -12.91
N GLN A 185 11.20 -15.92 -13.33
CA GLN A 185 10.71 -17.28 -13.31
C GLN A 185 11.90 -18.23 -13.22
N GLY A 186 11.91 -19.10 -12.21
CA GLY A 186 12.96 -20.09 -12.03
C GLY A 186 12.82 -20.78 -10.69
N LEU A 187 13.91 -21.37 -10.20
CA LEU A 187 13.94 -21.98 -8.87
C LEU A 187 15.16 -21.44 -8.12
N PHE A 188 14.91 -20.71 -7.05
CA PHE A 188 15.92 -19.95 -6.34
C PHE A 188 15.90 -20.24 -4.85
N ILE A 189 17.05 -20.03 -4.21
CA ILE A 189 17.17 -20.02 -2.76
C ILE A 189 17.24 -18.57 -2.29
N LEU A 190 16.24 -18.17 -1.53
CA LEU A 190 16.22 -16.93 -0.77
C LEU A 190 16.82 -17.19 0.63
N VAL A 191 17.87 -16.47 0.98
CA VAL A 191 18.44 -16.43 2.33
C VAL A 191 18.13 -15.07 2.93
N TRP A 192 17.35 -15.05 4.02
CA TRP A 192 16.93 -13.82 4.72
C TRP A 192 16.69 -14.12 6.20
N ALA A 193 17.21 -13.28 7.10
CA ALA A 193 16.98 -13.38 8.55
C ALA A 193 17.16 -14.80 9.12
N ASP A 194 18.27 -15.45 8.77
CA ASP A 194 18.61 -16.83 9.18
C ASP A 194 17.67 -17.93 8.64
N GLN A 195 16.71 -17.53 7.78
CA GLN A 195 15.84 -18.43 7.05
C GLN A 195 16.41 -18.73 5.67
N ARG A 196 16.16 -19.95 5.20
CA ARG A 196 16.49 -20.41 3.86
C ARG A 196 15.23 -20.94 3.20
N LEU A 197 14.73 -20.21 2.21
CA LEU A 197 13.46 -20.47 1.56
C LEU A 197 13.68 -20.83 0.09
N LEU A 198 12.90 -21.78 -0.40
CA LEU A 198 12.83 -22.08 -1.83
C LEU A 198 11.77 -21.18 -2.45
N VAL A 199 12.12 -20.44 -3.49
CA VAL A 199 11.22 -19.48 -4.16
C VAL A 199 11.25 -19.67 -5.68
N THR A 200 10.15 -19.33 -6.35
CA THR A 200 10.03 -19.44 -7.82
C THR A 200 10.14 -18.13 -8.57
N LYS A 201 10.04 -17.01 -7.85
CA LYS A 201 10.11 -15.65 -8.38
C LYS A 201 10.81 -14.74 -7.38
N ALA A 202 11.61 -13.81 -7.89
CA ALA A 202 12.06 -12.62 -7.18
C ALA A 202 11.91 -11.42 -8.12
N LEU A 203 10.95 -10.54 -7.82
CA LEU A 203 10.50 -9.49 -8.73
C LEU A 203 10.50 -8.13 -8.04
N PRO A 204 11.17 -7.10 -8.60
CA PRO A 204 10.97 -5.74 -8.14
C PRO A 204 9.56 -5.29 -8.58
N VAL A 205 8.74 -4.87 -7.62
CA VAL A 205 7.32 -4.50 -7.83
C VAL A 205 7.04 -3.02 -7.61
N ALA A 206 7.88 -2.32 -6.84
CA ALA A 206 7.80 -0.88 -6.64
C ALA A 206 9.18 -0.30 -6.32
N VAL A 207 9.34 1.00 -6.56
CA VAL A 207 10.54 1.76 -6.19
C VAL A 207 10.15 3.12 -5.62
N TYR A 208 11.03 3.68 -4.80
CA TYR A 208 10.85 5.01 -4.24
C TYR A 208 12.19 5.77 -4.22
N PRO A 209 12.24 6.98 -4.77
CA PRO A 209 13.46 7.78 -4.75
C PRO A 209 13.69 8.35 -3.34
N VAL A 210 14.93 8.29 -2.88
CA VAL A 210 15.36 8.87 -1.60
C VAL A 210 16.65 9.66 -1.84
N LYS A 211 16.64 10.99 -1.71
CA LYS A 211 17.77 11.91 -1.97
C LYS A 211 18.74 11.53 -3.10
N GLU A 212 19.69 10.63 -2.85
CA GLU A 212 20.74 10.19 -3.79
C GLU A 212 20.67 8.70 -4.18
N ALA A 213 19.62 7.99 -3.78
CA ALA A 213 19.45 6.55 -3.98
C ALA A 213 17.98 6.18 -4.27
N TRP A 214 17.75 4.87 -4.43
CA TRP A 214 16.43 4.29 -4.66
C TRP A 214 16.18 3.16 -3.68
N LEU A 215 15.05 3.22 -2.98
CA LEU A 215 14.48 2.05 -2.32
C LEU A 215 13.73 1.21 -3.35
N SER A 216 13.75 -0.10 -3.18
CA SER A 216 13.02 -1.03 -4.05
C SER A 216 12.27 -2.07 -3.22
N CYS A 217 11.01 -2.31 -3.56
CA CYS A 217 10.18 -3.35 -2.96
C CYS A 217 10.21 -4.58 -3.86
N TRP A 218 10.57 -5.71 -3.29
CA TRP A 218 10.76 -6.98 -3.99
C TRP A 218 9.78 -8.02 -3.48
N PHE A 219 9.10 -8.66 -4.41
CA PHE A 219 8.18 -9.76 -4.17
C PHE A 219 8.88 -11.11 -4.43
N PHE A 220 8.76 -12.02 -3.46
CA PHE A 220 9.23 -13.40 -3.57
C PHE A 220 8.08 -14.38 -3.44
N LEU A 221 7.98 -15.32 -4.38
CA LEU A 221 6.95 -16.36 -4.37
C LEU A 221 7.50 -17.66 -3.79
N PRO A 222 7.18 -18.04 -2.55
CA PRO A 222 7.68 -19.26 -1.93
C PRO A 222 7.14 -20.54 -2.59
N VAL A 223 7.92 -21.61 -2.51
CA VAL A 223 7.48 -22.97 -2.80
C VAL A 223 6.78 -23.53 -1.55
N LEU A 224 5.50 -23.86 -1.66
CA LEU A 224 4.65 -24.38 -0.60
C LEU A 224 4.77 -25.91 -0.51
N THR A 225 4.82 -26.44 0.71
CA THR A 225 4.93 -27.90 0.95
C THR A 225 3.59 -28.61 1.07
N ASN A 226 2.48 -27.88 1.14
CA ASN A 226 1.13 -28.39 1.34
C ASN A 226 0.12 -27.61 0.48
N SER A 227 0.44 -27.44 -0.81
CA SER A 227 -0.30 -26.55 -1.71
C SER A 227 -1.75 -26.97 -1.86
N TYR A 228 -2.03 -28.28 -1.94
CA TYR A 228 -3.39 -28.79 -2.06
C TYR A 228 -4.25 -28.40 -0.85
N GLU A 229 -3.80 -28.75 0.36
CA GLU A 229 -4.54 -28.45 1.59
C GLU A 229 -4.68 -26.93 1.83
N SER A 230 -3.58 -26.18 1.63
CA SER A 230 -3.58 -24.72 1.81
C SER A 230 -4.58 -24.04 0.89
N LEU A 231 -4.57 -24.42 -0.40
CA LEU A 231 -5.43 -23.77 -1.38
C LEU A 231 -6.89 -24.19 -1.25
N SER A 232 -7.17 -25.48 -1.07
CA SER A 232 -8.54 -26.00 -0.94
C SER A 232 -9.25 -25.56 0.34
N ASN A 233 -8.50 -25.21 1.39
CA ASN A 233 -9.07 -24.72 2.65
C ASN A 233 -8.93 -23.20 2.82
N HIS A 234 -8.49 -22.47 1.79
CA HIS A 234 -8.24 -21.03 1.83
C HIS A 234 -7.30 -20.58 2.97
N ARG A 235 -6.30 -21.41 3.30
CA ARG A 235 -5.29 -21.16 4.34
C ARG A 235 -4.00 -20.66 3.72
N TYR A 236 -4.02 -19.42 3.27
CA TYR A 236 -2.90 -18.85 2.52
C TYR A 236 -1.82 -18.27 3.43
N SER A 237 -0.56 -18.48 3.04
CA SER A 237 0.56 -17.73 3.63
C SER A 237 0.70 -16.39 2.93
N PRO A 238 1.00 -15.29 3.65
CA PRO A 238 1.23 -14.00 3.03
C PRO A 238 2.47 -14.08 2.11
N PRO A 239 2.47 -13.30 1.01
CA PRO A 239 3.66 -13.18 0.17
C PRO A 239 4.82 -12.59 0.95
N ILE A 240 6.04 -12.93 0.53
CA ILE A 240 7.26 -12.35 1.10
C ILE A 240 7.55 -11.09 0.29
N LEU A 241 7.47 -9.93 0.95
CA LEU A 241 7.92 -8.67 0.37
C LEU A 241 9.04 -8.09 1.22
N LEU A 242 10.16 -7.78 0.59
CA LEU A 242 11.32 -7.16 1.24
C LEU A 242 11.59 -5.80 0.60
N THR A 243 12.04 -4.84 1.41
CA THR A 243 12.45 -3.54 0.92
C THR A 243 13.97 -3.50 0.91
N PHE A 244 14.59 -3.28 -0.25
CA PHE A 244 16.04 -3.14 -0.35
C PHE A 244 16.46 -1.67 -0.41
N SER A 245 17.44 -1.32 0.40
CA SER A 245 18.14 -0.02 0.36
C SER A 245 19.29 0.01 -0.64
N SER A 246 19.89 -1.15 -0.87
CA SER A 246 20.89 -1.38 -1.90
C SER A 246 20.75 -2.81 -2.40
N TRP A 247 21.14 -3.03 -3.64
CA TRP A 247 21.22 -4.35 -4.25
C TRP A 247 22.31 -4.37 -5.31
N GLN A 248 22.79 -5.56 -5.62
CA GLN A 248 23.74 -5.81 -6.71
C GLN A 248 23.50 -7.20 -7.28
N LEU A 249 23.83 -7.37 -8.56
CA LEU A 249 23.91 -8.66 -9.21
C LEU A 249 25.39 -9.06 -9.31
N GLN A 250 25.77 -10.16 -8.67
CA GLN A 250 27.12 -10.71 -8.73
C GLN A 250 27.02 -12.20 -9.06
N ASP A 251 27.61 -12.62 -10.18
CA ASP A 251 27.66 -14.03 -10.60
C ASP A 251 26.27 -14.70 -10.59
N ASP A 252 25.27 -14.05 -11.15
CA ASP A 252 23.84 -14.46 -11.14
C ASP A 252 23.21 -14.61 -9.75
N VAL A 253 23.82 -14.01 -8.73
CA VAL A 253 23.29 -13.90 -7.37
C VAL A 253 22.83 -12.47 -7.11
N LEU A 254 21.55 -12.30 -6.79
CA LEU A 254 21.03 -11.05 -6.27
C LEU A 254 21.43 -10.95 -4.79
N ILE A 255 22.18 -9.91 -4.45
CA ILE A 255 22.56 -9.59 -3.08
C ILE A 255 21.96 -8.22 -2.75
N GLY A 256 21.19 -8.12 -1.68
CA GLY A 256 20.58 -6.86 -1.24
C GLY A 256 20.68 -6.67 0.27
N ILE A 257 20.43 -5.44 0.73
CA ILE A 257 20.32 -5.12 2.16
C ILE A 257 18.86 -4.80 2.45
N ASP A 258 18.24 -5.59 3.33
CA ASP A 258 16.87 -5.35 3.77
C ASP A 258 16.83 -4.10 4.66
N GLN A 259 16.03 -3.11 4.25
CA GLN A 259 15.89 -1.82 4.92
C GLN A 259 15.35 -1.96 6.35
N SER A 260 14.55 -2.99 6.63
CA SER A 260 13.94 -3.16 7.95
C SER A 260 14.92 -3.78 8.96
N THR A 261 15.63 -4.84 8.56
CA THR A 261 16.53 -5.59 9.45
C THR A 261 17.99 -5.15 9.33
N GLN A 262 18.34 -4.38 8.31
CA GLN A 262 19.72 -4.06 7.90
C GLN A 262 20.59 -5.31 7.66
N LYS A 263 19.95 -6.46 7.45
CA LYS A 263 20.63 -7.72 7.14
C LYS A 263 20.73 -7.92 5.64
N GLU A 264 21.78 -8.64 5.24
CA GLU A 264 21.96 -9.09 3.88
C GLU A 264 20.90 -10.13 3.47
N VAL A 265 20.44 -10.01 2.24
CA VAL A 265 19.50 -10.92 1.58
C VAL A 265 20.16 -11.44 0.32
N LYS A 266 20.14 -12.76 0.12
CA LYS A 266 20.72 -13.40 -1.07
C LYS A 266 19.68 -14.23 -1.81
N VAL A 267 19.66 -14.10 -3.12
CA VAL A 267 18.86 -14.95 -4.02
C VAL A 267 19.75 -15.52 -5.09
N ALA A 268 19.86 -16.85 -5.11
CA ALA A 268 20.69 -17.59 -6.06
C ALA A 268 19.89 -18.71 -6.72
N LEU A 269 20.18 -18.98 -7.99
CA LEU A 269 19.63 -20.13 -8.70
C LEU A 269 20.01 -21.44 -7.98
N THR A 270 19.09 -22.41 -7.98
CA THR A 270 19.38 -23.76 -7.50
C THR A 270 19.11 -24.81 -8.56
N THR A 271 20.07 -25.70 -8.75
CA THR A 271 19.98 -26.90 -9.58
C THR A 271 19.86 -28.19 -8.77
N SER A 272 19.74 -28.10 -7.44
CA SER A 272 19.62 -29.26 -6.56
C SER A 272 18.40 -30.13 -6.95
N PRO A 273 18.60 -31.46 -7.17
CA PRO A 273 17.50 -32.37 -7.46
C PRO A 273 16.40 -32.38 -6.39
N LEU A 274 16.79 -32.25 -5.11
CA LEU A 274 15.85 -32.18 -3.99
C LEU A 274 14.92 -30.95 -4.08
N HIS A 275 15.46 -29.81 -4.50
CA HIS A 275 14.65 -28.59 -4.67
C HIS A 275 13.70 -28.73 -5.87
N GLN A 276 14.18 -29.35 -6.95
CA GLN A 276 13.34 -29.64 -8.12
C GLN A 276 12.19 -30.59 -7.75
N GLU A 277 12.46 -31.64 -6.97
CA GLU A 277 11.44 -32.56 -6.48
C GLU A 277 10.36 -31.83 -5.66
N LYS A 278 10.75 -30.96 -4.72
CA LYS A 278 9.80 -30.15 -3.93
C LYS A 278 8.94 -29.25 -4.80
N TRP A 279 9.53 -28.60 -5.80
CA TRP A 279 8.79 -27.75 -6.74
C TRP A 279 7.81 -28.58 -7.60
N LEU A 280 8.25 -29.71 -8.16
CA LEU A 280 7.39 -30.62 -8.92
C LEU A 280 6.24 -31.17 -8.07
N HIS A 281 6.50 -31.48 -6.80
CA HIS A 281 5.47 -31.88 -5.85
C HIS A 281 4.41 -30.79 -5.67
N GLN A 282 4.82 -29.54 -5.44
CA GLN A 282 3.90 -28.40 -5.38
C GLN A 282 3.08 -28.27 -6.67
N GLU A 283 3.69 -28.36 -7.84
CA GLU A 283 2.97 -28.20 -9.11
C GLU A 283 1.91 -29.31 -9.27
N LYS A 284 2.26 -30.55 -8.90
CA LYS A 284 1.31 -31.68 -8.89
C LYS A 284 0.17 -31.45 -7.90
N GLU A 285 0.43 -30.93 -6.71
CA GLU A 285 -0.61 -30.58 -5.75
C GLU A 285 -1.51 -29.45 -6.26
N ARG A 286 -0.92 -28.39 -6.83
CA ARG A 286 -1.65 -27.23 -7.39
C ARG A 286 -2.56 -27.64 -8.55
N GLN A 287 -2.18 -28.65 -9.33
CA GLN A 287 -3.01 -29.20 -10.40
C GLN A 287 -4.24 -29.97 -9.87
N GLN A 288 -4.18 -30.53 -8.67
CA GLN A 288 -5.31 -31.25 -8.04
C GLN A 288 -6.37 -30.31 -7.48
N VAL A 289 -6.00 -29.06 -7.18
CA VAL A 289 -6.91 -28.01 -6.70
C VAL A 289 -7.91 -27.63 -7.80
N THR A 290 -9.10 -27.14 -7.44
CA THR A 290 -10.08 -26.66 -8.43
C THR A 290 -9.58 -25.39 -9.15
N ALA A 291 -10.13 -25.10 -10.33
CA ALA A 291 -9.81 -23.85 -11.03
C ALA A 291 -10.23 -22.62 -10.20
N THR A 292 -11.40 -22.70 -9.56
CA THR A 292 -11.94 -21.65 -8.69
C THR A 292 -11.01 -21.35 -7.52
N ASP A 293 -10.53 -22.37 -6.80
CA ASP A 293 -9.65 -22.16 -5.65
C ASP A 293 -8.29 -21.57 -6.05
N ARG A 294 -7.78 -21.93 -7.24
CA ARG A 294 -6.58 -21.30 -7.82
C ARG A 294 -6.81 -19.82 -8.12
N GLU A 295 -7.96 -19.46 -8.70
CA GLU A 295 -8.30 -18.07 -9.00
C GLU A 295 -8.48 -17.24 -7.72
N ILE A 296 -9.10 -17.81 -6.69
CA ILE A 296 -9.22 -17.17 -5.37
C ILE A 296 -7.83 -16.93 -4.78
N TYR A 297 -6.93 -17.91 -4.85
CA TYR A 297 -5.55 -17.75 -4.38
C TYR A 297 -4.79 -16.67 -5.17
N ASP A 298 -4.88 -16.65 -6.50
CA ASP A 298 -4.22 -15.65 -7.33
C ASP A 298 -4.77 -14.23 -7.04
N THR A 299 -6.07 -14.12 -6.74
CA THR A 299 -6.71 -12.86 -6.30
C THR A 299 -6.21 -12.43 -4.92
N TYR A 300 -6.14 -13.35 -3.97
CA TYR A 300 -5.56 -13.11 -2.64
C TYR A 300 -4.12 -12.60 -2.75
N LEU A 301 -3.29 -13.28 -3.54
CA LEU A 301 -1.88 -12.93 -3.72
C LEU A 301 -1.72 -11.53 -4.32
N LYS A 302 -2.48 -11.20 -5.37
CA LYS A 302 -2.50 -9.84 -5.94
C LYS A 302 -2.92 -8.80 -4.92
N SER A 303 -3.96 -9.08 -4.13
CA SER A 303 -4.46 -8.17 -3.09
C SER A 303 -3.40 -7.90 -2.01
N GLU A 304 -2.73 -8.94 -1.51
CA GLU A 304 -1.67 -8.77 -0.51
C GLU A 304 -0.45 -8.03 -1.07
N ILE A 305 -0.04 -8.29 -2.32
CA ILE A 305 1.04 -7.53 -2.97
C ILE A 305 0.66 -6.04 -3.07
N VAL A 306 -0.56 -5.72 -3.52
CA VAL A 306 -1.03 -4.32 -3.61
C VAL A 306 -1.05 -3.65 -2.24
N LYS A 307 -1.48 -4.38 -1.20
CA LYS A 307 -1.48 -3.90 0.19
C LYS A 307 -0.07 -3.61 0.68
N GLU A 308 0.88 -4.51 0.46
CA GLU A 308 2.27 -4.31 0.88
C GLU A 308 2.99 -3.21 0.09
N ILE A 309 2.68 -3.04 -1.20
CA ILE A 309 3.15 -1.88 -1.99
C ILE A 309 2.63 -0.57 -1.38
N LYS A 310 1.37 -0.53 -0.90
CA LYS A 310 0.86 0.65 -0.18
C LYS A 310 1.62 0.89 1.12
N HIS A 311 1.94 -0.15 1.90
CA HIS A 311 2.78 -0.01 3.09
C HIS A 311 4.18 0.47 2.75
N PHE A 312 4.78 -0.02 1.67
CA PHE A 312 6.07 0.44 1.17
C PHE A 312 6.06 1.94 0.84
N PHE A 313 5.10 2.41 0.04
CA PHE A 313 5.00 3.84 -0.26
C PHE A 313 4.74 4.71 0.97
N TYR A 314 3.94 4.19 1.92
CA TYR A 314 3.66 4.88 3.16
C TYR A 314 4.88 4.95 4.08
N SER A 315 5.65 3.86 4.19
CA SER A 315 6.84 3.81 5.03
C SER A 315 7.96 4.71 4.52
N CYS A 316 8.05 4.87 3.19
CA CYS A 316 8.96 5.80 2.53
C CYS A 316 8.47 7.26 2.56
N GLY A 317 7.19 7.49 2.86
CA GLY A 317 6.61 8.83 2.97
C GLY A 317 7.38 9.71 3.96
N GLY A 318 7.70 10.93 3.54
CA GLY A 318 8.53 11.87 4.32
C GLY A 318 10.05 11.75 4.10
N GLN A 319 10.52 10.80 3.30
CA GLN A 319 11.95 10.66 2.94
C GLN A 319 12.31 11.30 1.58
N ALA A 320 11.30 11.67 0.77
CA ALA A 320 11.46 12.31 -0.53
C ALA A 320 11.73 13.81 -0.44
#